data_AF-A0A6S6T6N7-F1
#
_entry.id   AF-A0A6S6T6N7-F1
#
_cell.length_a   1.000
_cell.length_b   1.000
_cell.length_c   1.000
_cell.angle_alpha   90.00
_cell.angle_beta   90.00
_cell.angle_gamma   90.00
#
_symmetry.space_group_name_H-M   'P 1'
#
loop_
_entity.id
_entity.type
_entity.pdbx_description
1 polymer ?
#
loop_
_entity_poly.entity_id
_entity_poly.type
_entity_poly.pdbx_seq_one_letter_code
_entity_poly.pdbx_strand_id
1 'polypeptide(L)'
;MLINIAETLKDSEPYQYKKNFLRELLTNRETSYTKYFDSFMIVLILFSVFILVLNKTYAIPEWILFIDIWIISFIFLLEYVSRFWIYSNIHEQILEQHQKKSSLSKILWVIVKSKLQYIFSLAGIIDLLAIFPQFRIMRLLKLYHYLYGAKTLLKALSKKEFEFKFLGYILVTVVFSFASVLYIAEHGENLGITSFLDAIYWALVTVSTVGYGDISPVTDLGKMVAMVGIILGIAMISFVTSVMVSAFAERFDELRTYSSINALYNLDNVVILNGYGYLGSRIAHHIKEHTNYNCVVIEENKEKSSKAFDSSHITIYGDGCSVEVIKKIYKHKTNIVAMLTLKASDIDNIYFILNAKSYDKNSIVLSRITHNHLSSQYNSIGTDKIIDPYAIIHNRAYHYIINQLQENNRFKVSVFGYGQKSKNLVDMCISSGIDVEIYDNVERDSGQVIMLDFEKEEHLETLKALSNNLIICAMDDEAINHYLAISLKVNEFHGKIIALSDTKQKNRQLKLAGADVIFDLYDESAKEFIAQLDIIGKE
;
A
#
# COMPACT_ATOMS: atom_id res chain seq x y z
N MET A 1 -49.47 -22.91 -2.85
CA MET A 1 -48.89 -23.33 -4.16
C MET A 1 -47.51 -22.72 -4.40
N LEU A 2 -47.36 -21.39 -4.52
CA LEU A 2 -46.06 -20.74 -4.76
C LEU A 2 -44.99 -21.04 -3.69
N ILE A 3 -45.38 -21.13 -2.41
CA ILE A 3 -44.47 -21.44 -1.30
C ILE A 3 -44.01 -22.90 -1.36
N ASN A 4 -44.93 -23.86 -1.54
CA ASN A 4 -44.56 -25.28 -1.70
C ASN A 4 -43.64 -25.50 -2.91
N ILE A 5 -43.82 -24.75 -4.00
CA ILE A 5 -42.91 -24.77 -5.16
C ILE A 5 -41.53 -24.21 -4.77
N ALA A 6 -41.47 -23.13 -3.99
CA ALA A 6 -40.21 -22.58 -3.51
C ALA A 6 -39.47 -23.52 -2.54
N GLU A 7 -40.19 -24.21 -1.66
CA GLU A 7 -39.63 -25.22 -0.74
C GLU A 7 -39.12 -26.44 -1.50
N THR A 8 -39.92 -26.99 -2.42
CA THR A 8 -39.47 -28.13 -3.27
C THR A 8 -38.26 -27.78 -4.14
N LEU A 9 -38.16 -26.54 -4.65
CA LEU A 9 -36.97 -26.08 -5.37
C LEU A 9 -35.76 -25.89 -4.46
N LYS A 10 -35.97 -25.47 -3.20
CA LYS A 10 -34.89 -25.34 -2.22
C LYS A 10 -34.25 -26.70 -1.94
N ASP A 11 -35.07 -27.72 -1.74
CA ASP A 11 -34.64 -29.07 -1.33
C ASP A 11 -34.27 -29.96 -2.53
N SER A 12 -34.49 -29.50 -3.77
CA SER A 12 -34.15 -30.24 -4.98
C SER A 12 -32.65 -30.16 -5.30
N GLU A 13 -31.92 -31.24 -5.01
CA GLU A 13 -30.52 -31.41 -5.40
C GLU A 13 -30.22 -31.13 -6.89
N PRO A 14 -30.99 -31.67 -7.88
CA PRO A 14 -30.66 -31.44 -9.29
C PRO A 14 -30.85 -29.98 -9.72
N TYR A 15 -31.81 -29.26 -9.12
CA TYR A 15 -31.99 -27.84 -9.39
C TYR A 15 -30.84 -27.01 -8.80
N GLN A 16 -30.48 -27.27 -7.53
CA GLN A 16 -29.39 -26.56 -6.87
C GLN A 16 -28.05 -26.83 -7.57
N TYR A 17 -27.79 -28.08 -7.95
CA TYR A 17 -26.59 -28.47 -8.70
C TYR A 17 -26.49 -27.73 -10.04
N LYS A 18 -27.54 -27.76 -10.88
CA LYS A 18 -27.53 -27.06 -12.18
C LYS A 18 -27.36 -25.56 -12.02
N LYS A 19 -28.04 -24.96 -11.04
CA LYS A 19 -27.96 -23.52 -10.80
C LYS A 19 -26.57 -23.12 -10.28
N ASN A 20 -25.99 -23.91 -9.38
CA ASN A 20 -24.65 -23.67 -8.88
C ASN A 20 -23.59 -23.91 -9.95
N PHE A 21 -23.73 -24.93 -10.79
CA PHE A 21 -22.84 -25.14 -11.95
C PHE A 21 -22.85 -23.95 -12.91
N LEU A 22 -24.04 -23.45 -13.32
CA LEU A 22 -24.12 -22.27 -14.18
C LEU A 22 -23.60 -21.01 -13.50
N ARG A 23 -23.86 -20.86 -12.20
CA ARG A 23 -23.30 -19.78 -11.40
C ARG A 23 -21.77 -19.87 -11.39
N GLU A 24 -21.20 -21.04 -11.17
CA GLU A 24 -19.75 -21.25 -11.22
C GLU A 24 -19.19 -20.94 -12.61
N LEU A 25 -19.79 -21.49 -13.68
CA LEU A 25 -19.36 -21.27 -15.05
C LEU A 25 -19.42 -19.79 -15.47
N LEU A 26 -20.44 -19.04 -15.04
CA LEU A 26 -20.68 -17.65 -15.48
C LEU A 26 -20.14 -16.58 -14.51
N THR A 27 -19.84 -16.94 -13.26
CA THR A 27 -19.42 -15.99 -12.21
C THR A 27 -18.18 -16.39 -11.41
N ASN A 28 -17.86 -17.68 -11.24
CA ASN A 28 -16.70 -18.13 -10.47
C ASN A 28 -15.52 -18.46 -11.40
N ARG A 29 -14.41 -17.76 -11.23
CA ARG A 29 -13.27 -17.81 -12.18
C ARG A 29 -12.04 -18.55 -11.66
N GLU A 30 -12.16 -19.21 -10.51
CA GLU A 30 -11.09 -20.07 -9.96
C GLU A 30 -11.04 -21.45 -10.63
N THR A 31 -12.12 -21.86 -11.30
CA THR A 31 -12.22 -23.17 -11.96
C THR A 31 -11.67 -23.12 -13.40
N SER A 32 -11.01 -24.20 -13.84
CA SER A 32 -10.43 -24.30 -15.19
C SER A 32 -11.48 -24.21 -16.31
N TYR A 33 -12.70 -24.69 -16.08
CA TYR A 33 -13.78 -24.70 -17.09
C TYR A 33 -14.26 -23.30 -17.46
N THR A 34 -14.31 -22.38 -16.50
CA THR A 34 -14.72 -20.99 -16.74
C THR A 34 -13.75 -20.28 -17.69
N LYS A 35 -12.44 -20.58 -17.60
CA LYS A 35 -11.43 -20.00 -18.50
C LYS A 35 -11.67 -20.39 -19.95
N TYR A 36 -11.96 -21.67 -20.21
CA TYR A 36 -12.26 -22.14 -21.58
C TYR A 36 -13.54 -21.54 -22.13
N PHE A 37 -14.59 -21.45 -21.30
CA PHE A 37 -15.84 -20.80 -21.69
C PHE A 37 -15.62 -19.32 -22.02
N ASP A 38 -14.90 -18.57 -21.17
CA ASP A 38 -14.59 -17.16 -21.40
C ASP A 38 -13.79 -16.98 -22.71
N SER A 39 -12.76 -17.79 -22.95
CA SER A 39 -11.98 -17.75 -24.19
C SER A 39 -12.84 -18.05 -25.42
N PHE A 40 -13.72 -19.06 -25.34
CA PHE A 40 -14.67 -19.37 -26.40
C PHE A 40 -15.58 -18.19 -26.72
N MET A 41 -16.13 -17.53 -25.70
CA MET A 41 -17.02 -16.37 -25.88
C MET A 41 -16.28 -15.15 -26.46
N ILE A 42 -15.04 -14.89 -26.02
CA ILE A 42 -14.19 -13.83 -26.60
C ILE A 42 -13.96 -14.09 -28.09
N VAL A 43 -13.58 -15.32 -28.46
CA VAL A 43 -13.34 -15.69 -29.87
C VAL A 43 -14.61 -15.50 -30.69
N LEU A 44 -15.78 -15.92 -30.19
CA LEU A 44 -17.06 -15.70 -30.88
C LEU A 44 -17.38 -14.21 -31.10
N ILE A 45 -17.12 -13.36 -30.09
CA ILE A 45 -17.34 -11.91 -30.20
C ILE A 45 -16.43 -11.31 -31.27
N LEU A 46 -15.13 -11.62 -31.21
CA LEU A 46 -14.15 -11.09 -32.16
C LEU A 46 -14.45 -11.58 -33.58
N PHE A 47 -14.79 -12.86 -33.74
CA PHE A 47 -15.16 -13.45 -35.03
C PHE A 47 -16.43 -12.81 -35.60
N SER A 48 -17.45 -12.60 -34.78
CA SER A 48 -18.69 -11.94 -35.20
C SER A 48 -18.47 -10.50 -35.68
N VAL A 49 -17.65 -9.74 -34.94
CA VAL A 49 -17.32 -8.35 -35.29
C VAL A 49 -16.46 -8.31 -36.55
N PHE A 50 -15.54 -9.26 -36.69
CA PHE A 50 -14.74 -9.41 -37.91
C PHE A 50 -15.62 -9.69 -39.15
N ILE A 51 -16.62 -10.59 -39.04
CA ILE A 51 -17.62 -10.82 -40.09
C ILE A 51 -18.39 -9.52 -40.41
N LEU A 52 -18.81 -8.77 -39.38
CA LEU A 52 -19.50 -7.49 -39.58
C LEU A 52 -18.65 -6.51 -40.41
N VAL A 53 -17.36 -6.38 -40.08
CA VAL A 53 -16.42 -5.50 -40.80
C VAL A 53 -16.23 -6.00 -42.24
N LEU A 54 -15.92 -7.29 -42.42
CA LEU A 54 -15.73 -7.87 -43.74
C LEU A 54 -16.98 -7.71 -44.62
N ASN A 55 -18.19 -7.83 -44.07
CA ASN A 55 -19.44 -7.70 -44.83
C ASN A 55 -19.70 -6.28 -45.34
N LYS A 56 -19.02 -5.28 -44.77
CA LYS A 56 -19.07 -3.90 -45.27
C LYS A 56 -18.09 -3.66 -46.41
N THR A 57 -17.04 -4.46 -46.53
CA THR A 57 -15.99 -4.29 -47.53
C THR A 57 -16.10 -5.30 -48.68
N TYR A 58 -16.54 -6.52 -48.39
CA TYR A 58 -16.60 -7.65 -49.31
C TYR A 58 -17.95 -8.35 -49.24
N ALA A 59 -18.36 -8.97 -50.35
CA ALA A 59 -19.52 -9.86 -50.37
C ALA A 59 -19.15 -11.18 -49.70
N ILE A 60 -19.61 -11.39 -48.46
CA ILE A 60 -19.42 -12.64 -47.72
C ILE A 60 -20.48 -13.66 -48.16
N PRO A 61 -20.15 -14.96 -48.27
CA PRO A 61 -21.13 -16.01 -48.47
C PRO A 61 -22.29 -15.98 -47.45
N GLU A 62 -23.51 -16.20 -47.91
CA GLU A 62 -24.72 -16.12 -47.08
C GLU A 62 -24.70 -17.09 -45.88
N TRP A 63 -24.07 -18.26 -46.03
CA TRP A 63 -23.98 -19.25 -44.95
C TRP A 63 -23.16 -18.73 -43.75
N ILE A 64 -22.13 -17.91 -43.98
CA ILE A 64 -21.33 -17.29 -42.90
C ILE A 64 -22.18 -16.25 -42.18
N LEU A 65 -22.94 -15.45 -42.93
CA LEU A 65 -23.88 -14.47 -42.36
C LEU A 65 -25.00 -15.17 -41.57
N PHE A 66 -25.51 -16.30 -42.06
CA PHE A 66 -26.49 -17.10 -41.35
C PHE A 66 -25.95 -17.61 -40.00
N ILE A 67 -24.71 -18.12 -39.97
CA ILE A 67 -24.05 -18.55 -38.73
C ILE A 67 -23.91 -17.37 -37.75
N ASP A 68 -23.44 -16.20 -38.20
CA ASP A 68 -23.27 -15.01 -37.36
C ASP A 68 -24.60 -14.46 -36.81
N ILE A 69 -25.62 -14.41 -37.65
CA ILE A 69 -26.91 -13.80 -37.31
C ILE A 69 -27.77 -14.72 -36.46
N TRP A 70 -27.78 -16.03 -36.75
CA TRP A 70 -28.67 -16.96 -36.06
C TRP A 70 -27.95 -17.76 -34.99
N ILE A 71 -26.85 -18.41 -35.32
CA ILE A 71 -26.17 -19.33 -34.39
C ILE A 71 -25.47 -18.55 -33.28
N ILE A 72 -24.65 -17.56 -33.63
CA ILE A 72 -23.92 -16.77 -32.61
C ILE A 72 -24.91 -15.97 -31.74
N SER A 73 -25.95 -15.36 -32.33
CA SER A 73 -26.99 -14.65 -31.56
C SER A 73 -27.75 -15.60 -30.64
N PHE A 74 -28.02 -16.84 -31.06
CA PHE A 74 -28.66 -17.84 -30.22
C PHE A 74 -27.78 -18.24 -29.03
N ILE A 75 -26.47 -18.40 -29.23
CA ILE A 75 -25.52 -18.63 -28.13
C ILE A 75 -25.56 -17.46 -27.13
N PHE A 76 -25.57 -16.22 -27.61
CA PHE A 76 -25.69 -15.05 -26.73
C PHE A 76 -27.05 -14.94 -26.03
N LEU A 77 -28.12 -15.37 -26.67
CA LEU A 77 -29.44 -15.46 -26.05
C LEU A 77 -29.44 -16.49 -24.91
N LEU A 78 -28.86 -17.67 -25.13
CA LEU A 78 -28.73 -18.70 -24.09
C LEU A 78 -27.92 -18.18 -22.90
N GLU A 79 -26.82 -17.47 -23.16
CA GLU A 79 -26.05 -16.83 -22.10
C GLU A 79 -26.88 -15.80 -21.33
N TYR A 80 -27.57 -14.89 -22.03
CA TYR A 80 -28.40 -13.85 -21.40
C TYR A 80 -29.51 -14.45 -20.53
N VAL A 81 -30.20 -15.48 -21.01
CA VAL A 81 -31.22 -16.21 -20.25
C VAL A 81 -30.59 -16.89 -19.04
N SER A 82 -29.41 -17.49 -19.18
CA SER A 82 -28.69 -18.12 -18.07
C SER A 82 -28.31 -17.09 -17.00
N ARG A 83 -27.75 -15.94 -17.39
CA ARG A 83 -27.41 -14.82 -16.49
C ARG A 83 -28.64 -14.25 -15.80
N PHE A 84 -29.73 -14.04 -16.55
CA PHE A 84 -31.02 -13.62 -16.00
C PHE A 84 -31.53 -14.62 -14.96
N TRP A 85 -31.38 -15.93 -15.18
CA TRP A 85 -31.82 -16.97 -14.25
C TRP A 85 -31.01 -16.99 -12.96
N ILE A 86 -29.68 -16.90 -13.03
CA ILE A 86 -28.79 -16.96 -11.85
C ILE A 86 -28.76 -15.67 -11.01
N TYR A 87 -29.10 -14.52 -11.60
CA TYR A 87 -29.00 -13.19 -10.96
C TYR A 87 -29.76 -13.11 -9.63
N SER A 88 -30.90 -13.80 -9.51
CA SER A 88 -31.68 -13.85 -8.27
C SER A 88 -32.14 -15.26 -7.91
N ASN A 89 -32.12 -15.56 -6.61
CA ASN A 89 -32.69 -16.77 -6.05
C ASN A 89 -34.17 -16.56 -5.74
N ILE A 90 -35.02 -16.76 -6.75
CA ILE A 90 -36.48 -16.56 -6.64
C ILE A 90 -37.06 -17.36 -5.47
N HIS A 91 -36.64 -18.63 -5.29
CA HIS A 91 -37.10 -19.48 -4.19
C HIS A 91 -36.73 -18.91 -2.80
N GLU A 92 -35.49 -18.47 -2.59
CA GLU A 92 -35.08 -17.81 -1.34
C GLU A 92 -35.84 -16.51 -1.07
N GLN A 93 -36.04 -15.68 -2.10
CA GLN A 93 -36.80 -14.42 -1.98
C GLN A 93 -38.27 -14.67 -1.61
N ILE A 94 -38.89 -15.71 -2.16
CA ILE A 94 -40.26 -16.11 -1.82
C ILE A 94 -40.32 -16.54 -0.35
N LEU A 95 -39.36 -17.36 0.10
CA LEU A 95 -39.32 -17.87 1.48
C LEU A 95 -39.05 -16.75 2.50
N GLU A 96 -38.11 -15.85 2.22
CA GLU A 96 -37.77 -14.72 3.11
C GLU A 96 -38.95 -13.74 3.27
N GLN A 97 -39.63 -13.40 2.18
CA GLN A 97 -40.79 -12.50 2.23
C GLN A 97 -42.03 -13.16 2.84
N HIS A 98 -42.16 -14.49 2.67
CA HIS A 98 -43.20 -15.29 3.34
C HIS A 98 -42.97 -15.32 4.86
N GLN A 99 -41.73 -15.52 5.32
CA GLN A 99 -41.38 -15.44 6.77
C GLN A 99 -41.73 -14.07 7.37
N LYS A 100 -41.58 -12.99 6.59
CA LYS A 100 -41.97 -11.62 6.97
C LYS A 100 -43.48 -11.34 6.89
N LYS A 101 -44.32 -12.36 6.67
CA LYS A 101 -45.79 -12.27 6.52
C LYS A 101 -46.24 -11.21 5.49
N SER A 102 -45.50 -11.07 4.38
CA SER A 102 -45.82 -10.10 3.32
C SER A 102 -46.96 -10.58 2.40
N SER A 103 -47.69 -9.65 1.80
CA SER A 103 -48.74 -9.95 0.82
C SER A 103 -48.18 -10.56 -0.48
N LEU A 104 -48.99 -11.34 -1.18
CA LEU A 104 -48.62 -11.98 -2.46
C LEU A 104 -48.19 -10.95 -3.52
N SER A 105 -48.86 -9.79 -3.58
CA SER A 105 -48.51 -8.71 -4.49
C SER A 105 -47.10 -8.16 -4.23
N LYS A 106 -46.70 -8.05 -2.96
CA LYS A 106 -45.38 -7.59 -2.56
C LYS A 106 -44.29 -8.62 -2.91
N ILE A 107 -44.58 -9.92 -2.74
CA ILE A 107 -43.68 -11.01 -3.15
C ILE A 107 -43.44 -10.97 -4.67
N LEU A 108 -44.52 -10.88 -5.47
CA LEU A 108 -44.42 -10.78 -6.94
C LEU A 108 -43.66 -9.53 -7.36
N TRP A 109 -43.91 -8.39 -6.72
CA TRP A 109 -43.21 -7.15 -7.02
C TRP A 109 -41.72 -7.21 -6.71
N VAL A 110 -41.32 -7.86 -5.61
CA VAL A 110 -39.90 -8.09 -5.28
C VAL A 110 -39.21 -8.95 -6.35
N ILE A 111 -39.87 -10.01 -6.81
CA ILE A 111 -39.34 -10.89 -7.88
C ILE A 111 -39.16 -10.08 -9.17
N VAL A 112 -40.21 -9.39 -9.61
CA VAL A 112 -40.19 -8.56 -10.83
C VAL A 112 -39.13 -7.47 -10.72
N LYS A 113 -39.07 -6.74 -9.60
CA LYS A 113 -38.07 -5.70 -9.34
C LYS A 113 -36.65 -6.27 -9.44
N SER A 114 -36.40 -7.44 -8.85
CA SER A 114 -35.07 -8.07 -8.93
C SER A 114 -34.66 -8.43 -10.36
N LYS A 115 -35.62 -8.86 -11.19
CA LYS A 115 -35.38 -9.18 -12.61
C LYS A 115 -35.21 -7.92 -13.46
N LEU A 116 -36.01 -6.89 -13.22
CA LEU A 116 -35.88 -5.59 -13.88
C LEU A 116 -34.54 -4.93 -13.56
N GLN A 117 -34.04 -5.07 -12.33
CA GLN A 117 -32.72 -4.56 -11.95
C GLN A 117 -31.60 -5.15 -12.80
N TYR A 118 -31.66 -6.42 -13.20
CA TYR A 118 -30.68 -6.98 -14.13
C TYR A 118 -30.86 -6.42 -15.54
N ILE A 119 -32.10 -6.39 -16.06
CA ILE A 119 -32.38 -5.89 -17.42
C ILE A 119 -31.92 -4.45 -17.60
N PHE A 120 -32.15 -3.58 -16.61
CA PHE A 120 -31.75 -2.17 -16.63
C PHE A 120 -30.33 -1.93 -16.10
N SER A 121 -29.60 -2.97 -15.68
CA SER A 121 -28.18 -2.83 -15.39
C SER A 121 -27.41 -2.57 -16.69
N LEU A 122 -26.31 -1.82 -16.62
CA LEU A 122 -25.39 -1.64 -17.76
C LEU A 122 -25.02 -3.00 -18.37
N ALA A 123 -24.87 -4.01 -17.51
CA ALA A 123 -24.49 -5.34 -17.93
C ALA A 123 -25.56 -6.04 -18.77
N GLY A 124 -26.82 -6.01 -18.30
CA GLY A 124 -27.97 -6.59 -18.97
C GLY A 124 -28.31 -5.87 -20.28
N ILE A 125 -28.18 -4.54 -20.32
CA ILE A 125 -28.40 -3.76 -21.55
C ILE A 125 -27.40 -4.16 -22.64
N ILE A 126 -26.12 -4.29 -22.29
CA ILE A 126 -25.08 -4.70 -23.25
C ILE A 126 -25.37 -6.11 -23.80
N ASP A 127 -25.69 -7.07 -22.92
CA ASP A 127 -26.00 -8.43 -23.34
C ASP A 127 -27.25 -8.47 -24.22
N LEU A 128 -28.29 -7.70 -23.89
CA LEU A 128 -29.53 -7.61 -24.65
C LEU A 128 -29.30 -7.03 -26.05
N LEU A 129 -28.59 -5.90 -26.15
CA LEU A 129 -28.25 -5.27 -27.43
C LEU A 129 -27.42 -6.20 -28.32
N ALA A 130 -26.49 -6.95 -27.74
CA ALA A 130 -25.61 -7.85 -28.49
C ALA A 130 -26.33 -9.04 -29.16
N ILE A 131 -27.53 -9.41 -28.67
CA ILE A 131 -28.38 -10.45 -29.29
C ILE A 131 -28.94 -9.96 -30.63
N PHE A 132 -29.28 -8.68 -30.74
CA PHE A 132 -29.93 -8.12 -31.92
C PHE A 132 -28.93 -7.92 -33.09
N PRO A 133 -29.23 -8.44 -34.30
CA PRO A 133 -28.33 -8.33 -35.46
C PRO A 133 -28.01 -6.90 -35.91
N GLN A 134 -28.87 -5.94 -35.59
CA GLN A 134 -28.69 -4.51 -35.92
C GLN A 134 -27.60 -3.86 -35.05
N PHE A 135 -27.39 -4.37 -33.84
CA PHE A 135 -26.44 -3.86 -32.86
C PHE A 135 -25.21 -4.75 -32.73
N ARG A 136 -24.81 -5.47 -33.79
CA ARG A 136 -23.64 -6.38 -33.78
C ARG A 136 -22.36 -5.73 -33.26
N ILE A 137 -22.14 -4.44 -33.53
CA ILE A 137 -20.97 -3.72 -32.99
C ILE A 137 -20.96 -3.68 -31.45
N MET A 138 -22.15 -3.66 -30.81
CA MET A 138 -22.29 -3.69 -29.36
C MET A 138 -21.84 -5.02 -28.75
N ARG A 139 -21.69 -6.11 -29.54
CA ARG A 139 -21.09 -7.38 -29.10
C ARG A 139 -19.68 -7.17 -28.57
N LEU A 140 -18.92 -6.20 -29.09
CA LEU A 140 -17.59 -5.85 -28.56
C LEU A 140 -17.66 -5.42 -27.10
N LEU A 141 -18.72 -4.69 -26.70
CA LEU A 141 -18.85 -4.24 -25.33
C LEU A 141 -18.92 -5.43 -24.38
N LYS A 142 -19.51 -6.58 -24.77
CA LYS A 142 -19.55 -7.80 -23.95
C LYS A 142 -18.17 -8.27 -23.46
N LEU A 143 -17.07 -7.85 -24.09
CA LEU A 143 -15.72 -8.11 -23.58
C LEU A 143 -15.53 -7.67 -22.12
N TYR A 144 -16.28 -6.68 -21.61
CA TYR A 144 -16.22 -6.30 -20.18
C TYR A 144 -16.54 -7.48 -19.25
N HIS A 145 -17.40 -8.42 -19.67
CA HIS A 145 -17.73 -9.61 -18.87
C HIS A 145 -16.53 -10.55 -18.76
N TYR A 146 -15.71 -10.63 -19.79
CA TYR A 146 -14.64 -11.62 -19.90
C TYR A 146 -13.28 -11.07 -19.46
N LEU A 147 -13.09 -9.75 -19.51
CA LEU A 147 -11.90 -9.08 -19.01
C LEU A 147 -11.94 -8.94 -17.48
N TYR A 148 -11.41 -9.94 -16.77
CA TYR A 148 -11.31 -9.96 -15.30
C TYR A 148 -10.68 -8.67 -14.71
N GLY A 149 -9.65 -8.15 -15.39
CA GLY A 149 -9.02 -6.88 -15.04
C GLY A 149 -9.99 -5.70 -15.11
N ALA A 150 -10.87 -5.65 -16.12
CA ALA A 150 -11.78 -4.52 -16.33
C ALA A 150 -12.76 -4.32 -15.16
N LYS A 151 -13.40 -5.39 -14.66
CA LYS A 151 -14.31 -5.29 -13.50
C LYS A 151 -13.57 -4.84 -12.23
N THR A 152 -12.34 -5.31 -12.05
CA THR A 152 -11.49 -4.94 -10.91
C THR A 152 -11.08 -3.46 -10.97
N LEU A 153 -10.72 -2.97 -12.16
CA LEU A 153 -10.39 -1.57 -12.41
C LEU A 153 -11.61 -0.67 -12.28
N LEU A 154 -12.77 -1.07 -12.83
CA LEU A 154 -14.03 -0.34 -12.66
C LEU A 154 -14.44 -0.24 -11.20
N LYS A 155 -14.22 -1.31 -10.41
CA LYS A 155 -14.43 -1.28 -8.95
C LYS A 155 -13.48 -0.28 -8.28
N ALA A 156 -12.22 -0.20 -8.73
CA ALA A 156 -11.28 0.80 -8.22
C ALA A 156 -11.76 2.23 -8.51
N LEU A 157 -12.25 2.50 -9.74
CA LEU A 157 -12.83 3.80 -10.09
C LEU A 157 -14.09 4.12 -9.28
N SER A 158 -14.92 3.11 -8.99
CA SER A 158 -16.13 3.31 -8.18
C SER A 158 -15.85 3.74 -6.74
N LYS A 159 -14.64 3.50 -6.22
CA LYS A 159 -14.22 4.03 -4.92
C LYS A 159 -13.95 5.54 -4.94
N LYS A 160 -13.70 6.11 -6.13
CA LYS A 160 -13.47 7.54 -6.35
C LYS A 160 -14.72 8.23 -6.92
N GLU A 161 -15.90 7.76 -6.51
CA GLU A 161 -17.16 8.26 -7.07
C GLU A 161 -17.40 9.75 -6.82
N PHE A 162 -16.88 10.29 -5.71
CA PHE A 162 -16.99 11.70 -5.39
C PHE A 162 -16.19 12.55 -6.39
N GLU A 163 -14.94 12.16 -6.66
CA GLU A 163 -14.04 12.83 -7.59
C GLU A 163 -14.59 12.78 -9.02
N PHE A 164 -15.15 11.64 -9.44
CA PHE A 164 -15.79 11.53 -10.77
C PHE A 164 -17.08 12.36 -10.88
N LYS A 165 -17.91 12.41 -9.83
CA LYS A 165 -19.11 13.27 -9.81
C LYS A 165 -18.72 14.74 -9.88
N PHE A 166 -17.76 15.16 -9.05
CA PHE A 166 -17.23 16.52 -9.03
C PHE A 166 -16.65 16.93 -10.40
N LEU A 167 -15.84 16.06 -10.99
CA LEU A 167 -15.29 16.24 -12.33
C LEU A 167 -16.39 16.36 -13.40
N GLY A 168 -17.43 15.53 -13.31
CA GLY A 168 -18.59 15.61 -14.19
C GLY A 168 -19.32 16.94 -14.08
N TYR A 169 -19.52 17.45 -12.86
CA TYR A 169 -20.11 18.78 -12.65
C TYR A 169 -19.25 19.88 -13.25
N ILE A 170 -17.93 19.87 -13.02
CA ILE A 170 -17.03 20.87 -13.62
C ILE A 170 -17.08 20.78 -15.14
N LEU A 171 -17.04 19.58 -15.73
CA LEU A 171 -17.07 19.40 -17.17
C LEU A 171 -18.33 20.01 -17.79
N VAL A 172 -19.51 19.72 -17.21
CA VAL A 172 -20.78 20.30 -17.66
C VAL A 172 -20.75 21.83 -17.53
N THR A 173 -20.34 22.36 -16.37
CA THR A 173 -20.28 23.81 -16.17
C THR A 173 -19.33 24.50 -17.15
N VAL A 174 -18.13 23.95 -17.36
CA VAL A 174 -17.14 24.45 -18.33
C VAL A 174 -17.74 24.42 -19.74
N VAL A 175 -18.20 23.27 -20.22
CA VAL A 175 -18.73 23.11 -21.57
C VAL A 175 -19.88 24.08 -21.83
N PHE A 176 -20.85 24.16 -20.93
CA PHE A 176 -22.00 25.06 -21.11
C PHE A 176 -21.61 26.54 -21.02
N SER A 177 -20.67 26.92 -20.14
CA SER A 177 -20.21 28.30 -20.02
C SER A 177 -19.45 28.74 -21.29
N PHE A 178 -18.49 27.93 -21.75
CA PHE A 178 -17.72 28.21 -22.96
C PHE A 178 -18.60 28.22 -24.21
N ALA A 179 -19.50 27.24 -24.34
CA ALA A 179 -20.46 27.20 -25.43
C ALA A 179 -21.37 28.44 -25.45
N SER A 180 -21.81 28.91 -24.27
CA SER A 180 -22.68 30.10 -24.18
C SER A 180 -21.98 31.37 -24.62
N VAL A 181 -20.77 31.62 -24.10
CA VAL A 181 -20.02 32.83 -24.48
C VAL A 181 -19.60 32.76 -25.95
N LEU A 182 -19.18 31.59 -26.44
CA LEU A 182 -18.83 31.43 -27.84
C LEU A 182 -20.04 31.63 -28.76
N TYR A 183 -21.18 31.04 -28.44
CA TYR A 183 -22.40 31.22 -29.23
C TYR A 183 -22.78 32.71 -29.30
N ILE A 184 -22.75 33.43 -28.18
CA ILE A 184 -23.04 34.87 -28.17
C ILE A 184 -22.02 35.66 -29.02
N ALA A 185 -20.74 35.29 -28.97
CA ALA A 185 -19.68 35.99 -29.68
C ALA A 185 -19.68 35.73 -31.19
N GLU A 186 -20.04 34.52 -31.62
CA GLU A 186 -19.83 34.04 -32.99
C GLU A 186 -21.14 33.92 -33.79
N HIS A 187 -22.31 33.92 -33.14
CA HIS A 187 -23.58 33.76 -33.83
C HIS A 187 -23.87 34.94 -34.76
N GLY A 188 -24.08 34.63 -36.05
CA GLY A 188 -24.26 35.62 -37.11
C GLY A 188 -22.99 36.01 -37.86
N GLU A 189 -21.82 35.79 -37.27
CA GLU A 189 -20.50 36.05 -37.89
C GLU A 189 -19.85 34.76 -38.40
N ASN A 190 -20.03 33.64 -37.68
CA ASN A 190 -19.40 32.36 -37.97
C ASN A 190 -20.41 31.39 -38.60
N LEU A 191 -20.17 31.02 -39.86
CA LEU A 191 -21.01 30.05 -40.59
C LEU A 191 -21.00 28.65 -39.96
N GLY A 192 -20.00 28.31 -39.15
CA GLY A 192 -19.90 27.04 -38.44
C GLY A 192 -20.71 26.97 -37.14
N ILE A 193 -21.23 28.09 -36.63
CA ILE A 193 -21.99 28.15 -35.37
C ILE A 193 -23.40 28.70 -35.66
N THR A 194 -24.27 27.81 -36.11
CA THR A 194 -25.66 28.14 -36.47
C THR A 194 -26.63 27.91 -35.32
N SER A 195 -26.32 26.98 -34.45
CA SER A 195 -27.12 26.59 -33.30
C SER A 195 -26.29 26.53 -32.02
N PHE A 196 -26.95 26.61 -30.86
CA PHE A 196 -26.27 26.45 -29.57
C PHE A 196 -25.61 25.06 -29.43
N LEU A 197 -26.17 24.03 -30.10
CA LEU A 197 -25.59 22.69 -30.11
C LEU A 197 -24.23 22.68 -30.82
N ASP A 198 -24.03 23.50 -31.86
CA ASP A 198 -22.74 23.62 -32.56
C ASP A 198 -21.67 24.19 -31.61
N ALA A 199 -22.04 25.16 -30.77
CA ALA A 199 -21.15 25.73 -29.76
C ALA A 199 -20.83 24.72 -28.62
N ILE A 200 -21.80 23.91 -28.19
CA ILE A 200 -21.56 22.80 -27.24
C ILE A 200 -20.61 21.76 -27.85
N TYR A 201 -20.85 21.38 -29.11
CA TYR A 201 -20.00 20.44 -29.83
C TYR A 201 -18.56 20.97 -29.91
N TRP A 202 -18.39 22.23 -30.32
CA TRP A 202 -17.07 22.86 -30.34
C TRP A 202 -16.39 22.86 -28.97
N ALA A 203 -17.13 23.21 -27.90
CA ALA A 203 -16.59 23.26 -26.55
C ALA A 203 -16.14 21.87 -26.08
N LEU A 204 -16.91 20.83 -26.37
CA LEU A 204 -16.53 19.44 -26.08
C LEU A 204 -15.28 19.00 -26.86
N VAL A 205 -15.22 19.26 -28.17
CA VAL A 205 -14.08 18.91 -29.03
C VAL A 205 -12.80 19.63 -28.60
N THR A 206 -12.92 20.88 -28.16
CA THR A 206 -11.80 21.70 -27.70
C THR A 206 -11.33 21.27 -26.31
N VAL A 207 -12.23 21.14 -25.34
CA VAL A 207 -11.91 20.72 -23.95
C VAL A 207 -11.33 19.30 -23.92
N SER A 208 -11.80 18.41 -24.79
CA SER A 208 -11.27 17.04 -24.93
C SER A 208 -9.95 16.96 -25.70
N THR A 209 -9.42 18.10 -26.17
CA THR A 209 -8.19 18.19 -26.98
C THR A 209 -8.23 17.43 -28.31
N VAL A 210 -9.41 17.04 -28.78
CA VAL A 210 -9.58 16.36 -30.08
C VAL A 210 -9.33 17.34 -31.22
N GLY A 211 -9.94 18.53 -31.15
CA GLY A 211 -9.64 19.64 -32.06
C GLY A 211 -9.75 19.30 -33.55
N TYR A 212 -10.91 18.79 -34.01
CA TYR A 212 -11.11 18.45 -35.42
C TYR A 212 -10.85 19.60 -36.40
N GLY A 213 -11.00 20.86 -35.94
CA GLY A 213 -10.78 22.05 -36.75
C GLY A 213 -11.89 22.34 -37.75
N ASP A 214 -12.99 21.60 -37.66
CA ASP A 214 -14.22 21.77 -38.46
C ASP A 214 -15.00 23.03 -38.07
N ILE A 215 -14.98 23.39 -36.77
CA ILE A 215 -15.48 24.66 -36.25
C ILE A 215 -14.36 25.36 -35.49
N SER A 216 -14.17 26.65 -35.72
CA SER A 216 -13.18 27.47 -35.01
C SER A 216 -13.68 28.91 -34.87
N PRO A 217 -13.39 29.58 -33.72
CA PRO A 217 -13.78 30.97 -33.52
C PRO A 217 -13.10 31.89 -34.53
N VAL A 218 -13.88 32.76 -35.17
CA VAL A 218 -13.36 33.76 -36.11
C VAL A 218 -13.25 35.14 -35.46
N THR A 219 -14.07 35.42 -34.44
CA THR A 219 -14.08 36.69 -33.71
C THR A 219 -12.97 36.76 -32.65
N ASP A 220 -12.52 37.97 -32.33
CA ASP A 220 -11.48 38.16 -31.31
C ASP A 220 -11.95 37.71 -29.93
N LEU A 221 -13.21 37.97 -29.58
CA LEU A 221 -13.81 37.51 -28.33
C LEU A 221 -13.88 35.96 -28.29
N GLY A 222 -14.32 35.32 -29.39
CA GLY A 222 -14.33 33.86 -29.49
C GLY A 222 -12.93 33.24 -29.38
N LYS A 223 -11.91 33.87 -29.97
CA LYS A 223 -10.51 33.44 -29.84
C LYS A 223 -10.01 33.59 -28.40
N MET A 224 -10.34 34.67 -27.70
CA MET A 224 -10.01 34.84 -26.27
C MET A 224 -10.63 33.74 -25.41
N VAL A 225 -11.91 33.45 -25.65
CA VAL A 225 -12.65 32.37 -24.98
C VAL A 225 -12.00 31.01 -25.24
N ALA A 226 -11.58 30.75 -26.48
CA ALA A 226 -10.86 29.53 -26.85
C ALA A 226 -9.51 29.40 -26.16
N MET A 227 -8.71 30.48 -26.08
CA MET A 227 -7.43 30.45 -25.37
C MET A 227 -7.61 30.04 -23.90
N VAL A 228 -8.61 30.59 -23.21
CA VAL A 228 -8.92 30.21 -21.82
C VAL A 228 -9.47 28.78 -21.75
N GLY A 229 -10.36 28.41 -22.66
CA GLY A 229 -10.96 27.07 -22.74
C GLY A 229 -9.94 25.95 -22.94
N ILE A 230 -8.91 26.19 -23.76
CA ILE A 230 -7.81 25.23 -23.98
C ILE A 230 -7.02 24.98 -22.69
N ILE A 231 -6.66 26.03 -21.95
CA ILE A 231 -5.93 25.90 -20.68
C ILE A 231 -6.75 25.09 -19.67
N LEU A 232 -8.05 25.38 -19.55
CA LEU A 232 -8.94 24.63 -18.68
C LEU A 232 -9.16 23.19 -19.14
N GLY A 233 -9.21 22.94 -20.46
CA GLY A 233 -9.28 21.59 -21.02
C GLY A 233 -8.09 20.73 -20.62
N ILE A 234 -6.87 21.27 -20.73
CA ILE A 234 -5.64 20.59 -20.30
C ILE A 234 -5.66 20.30 -18.79
N ALA A 235 -6.11 21.26 -17.97
CA ALA A 235 -6.25 21.07 -16.53
C ALA A 235 -7.26 19.96 -16.19
N MET A 236 -8.38 19.90 -16.91
CA MET A 236 -9.42 18.88 -16.73
C MET A 236 -8.91 17.48 -17.08
N ILE A 237 -8.23 17.31 -18.22
CA ILE A 237 -7.65 16.01 -18.61
C ILE A 237 -6.60 15.55 -17.60
N SER A 238 -5.77 16.49 -17.11
CA SER A 238 -4.77 16.20 -16.06
C SER A 238 -5.43 15.72 -14.77
N PHE A 239 -6.56 16.32 -14.37
CA PHE A 239 -7.32 15.90 -13.22
C PHE A 239 -7.91 14.49 -13.39
N VAL A 240 -8.54 14.19 -14.54
CA VAL A 240 -9.08 12.85 -14.84
C VAL A 240 -7.98 11.80 -14.73
N THR A 241 -6.84 12.08 -15.36
CA THR A 241 -5.69 11.19 -15.40
C THR A 241 -5.15 10.94 -14.00
N SER A 242 -5.01 11.98 -13.17
CA SER A 242 -4.55 11.87 -11.78
C SER A 242 -5.48 11.00 -10.93
N VAL A 243 -6.80 11.20 -11.02
CA VAL A 243 -7.79 10.39 -10.30
C VAL A 243 -7.73 8.93 -10.74
N MET A 244 -7.64 8.67 -12.05
CA MET A 244 -7.50 7.31 -12.58
C MET A 244 -6.22 6.63 -12.08
N VAL A 245 -5.07 7.31 -12.16
CA VAL A 245 -3.78 6.78 -11.70
C VAL A 245 -3.83 6.46 -10.21
N SER A 246 -4.40 7.36 -9.39
CA SER A 246 -4.57 7.16 -7.95
C SER A 246 -5.45 5.93 -7.64
N ALA A 247 -6.61 5.82 -8.31
CA ALA A 247 -7.53 4.69 -8.13
C ALA A 247 -6.86 3.35 -8.49
N PHE A 248 -6.11 3.32 -9.59
CA PHE A 248 -5.41 2.11 -10.01
C PHE A 248 -4.25 1.78 -9.10
N ALA A 249 -3.45 2.76 -8.68
CA ALA A 249 -2.35 2.57 -7.75
C ALA A 249 -2.84 1.95 -6.42
N GLU A 250 -3.91 2.50 -5.83
CA GLU A 250 -4.51 1.96 -4.60
C GLU A 250 -4.94 0.49 -4.80
N ARG A 251 -5.53 0.16 -5.95
CA ARG A 251 -5.95 -1.20 -6.25
C ARG A 251 -4.78 -2.16 -6.47
N PHE A 252 -3.72 -1.72 -7.13
CA PHE A 252 -2.51 -2.52 -7.31
C PHE A 252 -1.82 -2.78 -5.97
N ASP A 253 -1.75 -1.78 -5.10
CA ASP A 253 -1.21 -1.89 -3.75
C ASP A 253 -2.02 -2.93 -2.92
N GLU A 254 -3.36 -2.91 -3.00
CA GLU A 254 -4.20 -3.96 -2.40
C GLU A 254 -3.92 -5.36 -2.96
N LEU A 255 -3.87 -5.52 -4.28
CA LEU A 255 -3.62 -6.82 -4.93
C LEU A 255 -2.26 -7.38 -4.55
N ARG A 256 -1.25 -6.53 -4.46
CA ARG A 256 0.09 -6.88 -3.99
C ARG A 256 0.05 -7.36 -2.56
N THR A 257 -0.64 -6.66 -1.66
CA THR A 257 -0.84 -7.10 -0.27
C THR A 257 -1.53 -8.46 -0.20
N TYR A 258 -2.59 -8.69 -0.99
CA TYR A 258 -3.23 -10.02 -1.07
C TYR A 258 -2.26 -11.10 -1.56
N SER A 259 -1.45 -10.82 -2.58
CA SER A 259 -0.44 -11.74 -3.10
C SER A 259 0.60 -12.07 -2.03
N SER A 260 1.11 -11.08 -1.30
CA SER A 260 2.07 -11.25 -0.21
C SER A 260 1.50 -12.08 0.95
N ILE A 261 0.24 -11.86 1.32
CA ILE A 261 -0.45 -12.67 2.34
C ILE A 261 -0.63 -14.11 1.87
N ASN A 262 -0.99 -14.33 0.60
CA ASN A 262 -1.11 -15.68 0.04
C ASN A 262 0.25 -16.38 -0.05
N ALA A 263 1.31 -15.68 -0.45
CA ALA A 263 2.66 -16.20 -0.43
C ALA A 263 3.08 -16.59 0.99
N LEU A 264 2.75 -15.75 1.97
CA LEU A 264 2.98 -15.99 3.39
C LEU A 264 2.41 -17.35 3.83
N TYR A 265 1.22 -17.76 3.37
CA TYR A 265 0.61 -19.05 3.77
C TYR A 265 1.37 -20.29 3.32
N ASN A 266 2.23 -20.18 2.29
CA ASN A 266 3.02 -21.29 1.78
C ASN A 266 4.44 -21.36 2.38
N LEU A 267 4.74 -20.50 3.36
CA LEU A 267 6.06 -20.42 3.99
C LEU A 267 6.03 -21.05 5.38
N ASP A 268 7.11 -21.76 5.68
CA ASP A 268 7.43 -22.24 7.02
C ASP A 268 8.40 -21.28 7.75
N ASN A 269 8.50 -21.42 9.06
CA ASN A 269 9.43 -20.66 9.91
C ASN A 269 9.35 -19.14 9.68
N VAL A 270 8.15 -18.58 9.72
CA VAL A 270 7.95 -17.17 9.35
C VAL A 270 8.15 -16.23 10.53
N VAL A 271 8.93 -15.19 10.29
CA VAL A 271 9.10 -14.05 11.18
C VAL A 271 8.43 -12.84 10.56
N ILE A 272 7.48 -12.25 11.28
CA ILE A 272 6.77 -11.05 10.83
C ILE A 272 7.46 -9.83 11.41
N LEU A 273 7.79 -8.87 10.55
CA LEU A 273 8.49 -7.65 10.93
C LEU A 273 7.60 -6.44 10.66
N ASN A 274 7.04 -5.84 11.71
CA ASN A 274 6.24 -4.63 11.66
C ASN A 274 7.14 -3.38 11.75
N GLY A 275 7.28 -2.68 10.63
CA GLY A 275 8.10 -1.48 10.48
C GLY A 275 9.45 -1.76 9.83
N TYR A 276 9.67 -1.20 8.64
CA TYR A 276 10.89 -1.31 7.84
C TYR A 276 11.73 -0.02 7.92
N GLY A 277 11.97 0.45 9.15
CA GLY A 277 12.91 1.55 9.42
C GLY A 277 14.37 1.10 9.35
N TYR A 278 15.29 1.91 9.89
CA TYR A 278 16.71 1.55 9.94
C TYR A 278 16.95 0.21 10.64
N LEU A 279 16.41 0.04 11.85
CA LEU A 279 16.51 -1.23 12.60
C LEU A 279 15.83 -2.39 11.86
N GLY A 280 14.60 -2.19 11.39
CA GLY A 280 13.82 -3.23 10.70
C GLY A 280 14.51 -3.74 9.43
N SER A 281 15.10 -2.84 8.64
CA SER A 281 15.87 -3.22 7.45
C SER A 281 17.11 -4.04 7.78
N ARG A 282 17.77 -3.77 8.92
CA ARG A 282 18.92 -4.57 9.38
C ARG A 282 18.53 -5.96 9.83
N ILE A 283 17.47 -6.05 10.63
CA ILE A 283 16.95 -7.34 11.07
C ILE A 283 16.48 -8.16 9.86
N ALA A 284 15.74 -7.58 8.93
CA ALA A 284 15.29 -8.28 7.72
C ALA A 284 16.46 -8.78 6.86
N HIS A 285 17.51 -7.97 6.71
CA HIS A 285 18.73 -8.35 6.01
C HIS A 285 19.47 -9.50 6.72
N HIS A 286 19.64 -9.42 8.05
CA HIS A 286 20.25 -10.49 8.84
C HIS A 286 19.45 -11.79 8.77
N ILE A 287 18.11 -11.72 8.87
CA ILE A 287 17.23 -12.89 8.73
C ILE A 287 17.48 -13.55 7.37
N LYS A 288 17.50 -12.77 6.29
CA LYS A 288 17.66 -13.27 4.92
C LYS A 288 19.03 -13.92 4.66
N GLU A 289 20.10 -13.37 5.23
CA GLU A 289 21.46 -13.83 4.95
C GLU A 289 21.98 -14.89 5.93
N HIS A 290 21.52 -14.89 7.18
CA HIS A 290 22.16 -15.62 8.27
C HIS A 290 21.23 -16.60 9.01
N THR A 291 19.95 -16.68 8.64
CA THR A 291 18.98 -17.54 9.33
C THR A 291 18.14 -18.37 8.35
N ASN A 292 17.47 -19.40 8.85
CA ASN A 292 16.52 -20.20 8.07
C ASN A 292 15.07 -19.65 8.15
N TYR A 293 14.89 -18.45 8.72
CA TYR A 293 13.58 -17.84 8.84
C TYR A 293 13.17 -17.11 7.56
N ASN A 294 11.88 -17.15 7.25
CA ASN A 294 11.29 -16.37 6.18
C ASN A 294 10.76 -15.04 6.72
N CYS A 295 11.40 -13.94 6.36
CA CYS A 295 10.99 -12.60 6.80
C CYS A 295 9.82 -12.07 5.96
N VAL A 296 8.72 -11.70 6.63
CA VAL A 296 7.59 -10.98 6.02
C VAL A 296 7.46 -9.61 6.67
N VAL A 297 7.56 -8.56 5.85
CA VAL A 297 7.57 -7.17 6.32
C VAL A 297 6.17 -6.56 6.21
N ILE A 298 5.71 -5.88 7.26
CA ILE A 298 4.52 -5.03 7.24
C ILE A 298 4.98 -3.57 7.31
N GLU A 299 4.57 -2.76 6.34
CA GLU A 299 4.98 -1.35 6.28
C GLU A 299 3.89 -0.49 5.62
N GLU A 300 3.51 0.60 6.29
CA GLU A 300 2.45 1.53 5.88
C GLU A 300 2.99 2.67 5.02
N ASN A 301 4.27 3.04 5.20
CA ASN A 301 4.91 4.06 4.39
C ASN A 301 5.27 3.48 3.01
N LYS A 302 4.72 4.09 1.95
CA LYS A 302 4.86 3.60 0.58
C LYS A 302 6.33 3.50 0.12
N GLU A 303 7.17 4.44 0.51
CA GLU A 303 8.58 4.45 0.13
C GLU A 303 9.35 3.31 0.81
N LYS A 304 9.17 3.14 2.13
CA LYS A 304 9.80 2.05 2.90
C LYS A 304 9.31 0.67 2.46
N SER A 305 8.00 0.54 2.19
CA SER A 305 7.39 -0.69 1.68
C SER A 305 7.96 -1.09 0.32
N SER A 306 8.14 -0.10 -0.57
CA SER A 306 8.80 -0.32 -1.87
C SER A 306 10.25 -0.75 -1.70
N LYS A 307 11.04 -0.07 -0.85
CA LYS A 307 12.42 -0.46 -0.53
C LYS A 307 12.54 -1.88 0.02
N ALA A 308 11.61 -2.31 0.89
CA ALA A 308 11.59 -3.67 1.43
C ALA A 308 11.40 -4.71 0.33
N PHE A 309 10.49 -4.44 -0.60
CA PHE A 309 10.21 -5.33 -1.71
C PHE A 309 11.32 -5.35 -2.75
N ASP A 310 11.92 -4.21 -3.07
CA ASP A 310 13.07 -4.12 -3.98
C ASP A 310 14.27 -4.89 -3.40
N SER A 311 14.37 -4.98 -2.08
CA SER A 311 15.32 -5.83 -1.35
C SER A 311 14.93 -7.33 -1.34
N SER A 312 13.92 -7.71 -2.14
CA SER A 312 13.34 -9.05 -2.28
C SER A 312 12.76 -9.64 -0.99
N HIS A 313 12.22 -8.81 -0.10
CA HIS A 313 11.39 -9.28 1.01
C HIS A 313 9.93 -9.40 0.59
N ILE A 314 9.20 -10.33 1.22
CA ILE A 314 7.75 -10.41 1.07
C ILE A 314 7.16 -9.26 1.88
N THR A 315 6.49 -8.34 1.20
CA THR A 315 6.01 -7.10 1.82
C THR A 315 4.50 -6.98 1.77
N ILE A 316 3.90 -6.80 2.93
CA ILE A 316 2.48 -6.47 3.14
C ILE A 316 2.40 -4.95 3.26
N TYR A 317 1.81 -4.27 2.27
CA TYR A 317 1.57 -2.84 2.34
C TYR A 317 0.29 -2.59 3.15
N GLY A 318 0.44 -1.94 4.30
CA GLY A 318 -0.65 -1.65 5.22
C GLY A 318 -0.16 -1.33 6.63
N ASP A 319 -1.08 -0.84 7.47
CA ASP A 319 -0.79 -0.57 8.87
C ASP A 319 -0.81 -1.87 9.68
N GLY A 320 0.32 -2.20 10.32
CA GLY A 320 0.42 -3.34 11.22
C GLY A 320 -0.48 -3.22 12.46
N CYS A 321 -0.84 -2.01 12.88
CA CYS A 321 -1.78 -1.78 13.98
C CYS A 321 -3.24 -2.07 13.56
N SER A 322 -3.51 -2.33 12.28
CA SER A 322 -4.84 -2.67 11.81
C SER A 322 -5.22 -4.11 12.19
N VAL A 323 -6.33 -4.22 12.93
CA VAL A 323 -6.99 -5.50 13.25
C VAL A 323 -7.27 -6.32 11.99
N GLU A 324 -7.59 -5.68 10.86
CA GLU A 324 -7.88 -6.38 9.62
C GLU A 324 -6.64 -7.04 9.00
N VAL A 325 -5.48 -6.39 9.09
CA VAL A 325 -4.21 -6.94 8.57
C VAL A 325 -3.82 -8.16 9.40
N ILE A 326 -3.84 -8.03 10.73
CA ILE A 326 -3.53 -9.14 11.64
C ILE A 326 -4.51 -10.30 11.45
N LYS A 327 -5.82 -10.02 11.33
CA LYS A 327 -6.84 -11.04 11.04
C LYS A 327 -6.55 -11.81 9.76
N LYS A 328 -6.13 -11.12 8.68
CA LYS A 328 -5.79 -11.77 7.42
C LYS A 328 -4.57 -12.66 7.58
N ILE A 329 -3.54 -12.20 8.30
CA ILE A 329 -2.33 -12.99 8.57
C ILE A 329 -2.67 -14.29 9.30
N TYR A 330 -3.48 -14.23 10.36
CA TYR A 330 -3.86 -15.42 11.15
C TYR A 330 -4.97 -16.28 10.52
N LYS A 331 -5.66 -15.81 9.47
CA LYS A 331 -6.84 -16.49 8.90
C LYS A 331 -6.60 -17.96 8.53
N HIS A 332 -5.42 -18.27 8.00
CA HIS A 332 -5.07 -19.59 7.50
C HIS A 332 -3.72 -20.09 8.02
N LYS A 333 -3.09 -19.38 8.97
CA LYS A 333 -1.68 -19.61 9.29
C LYS A 333 -1.41 -20.07 10.72
N THR A 334 -0.57 -21.09 10.83
CA THR A 334 -0.08 -21.70 12.09
C THR A 334 1.44 -21.65 12.25
N ASN A 335 2.21 -21.25 11.23
CA ASN A 335 3.68 -21.39 11.20
C ASN A 335 4.40 -20.03 11.38
N ILE A 336 3.84 -19.13 12.20
CA ILE A 336 4.49 -17.88 12.60
C ILE A 336 5.35 -18.20 13.83
N VAL A 337 6.66 -18.05 13.73
CA VAL A 337 7.59 -18.30 14.84
C VAL A 337 7.55 -17.13 15.81
N ALA A 338 7.66 -15.91 15.27
CA ALA A 338 7.63 -14.70 16.06
C ALA A 338 7.17 -13.49 15.24
N MET A 339 6.68 -12.47 15.94
CA MET A 339 6.40 -11.15 15.41
C MET A 339 7.32 -10.12 16.08
N LEU A 340 7.90 -9.22 15.29
CA LEU A 340 8.76 -8.14 15.77
C LEU A 340 8.08 -6.82 15.45
N THR A 341 7.91 -5.95 16.45
CA THR A 341 7.40 -4.59 16.22
C THR A 341 8.48 -3.56 16.51
N LEU A 342 8.79 -2.77 15.49
CA LEU A 342 9.99 -1.93 15.41
C LEU A 342 9.64 -0.49 15.03
N LYS A 343 8.36 -0.09 15.16
CA LYS A 343 7.93 1.29 14.92
C LYS A 343 8.58 2.21 15.95
N ALA A 344 8.76 3.48 15.58
CA ALA A 344 9.33 4.50 16.46
C ALA A 344 8.36 4.87 17.61
N SER A 345 7.06 4.79 17.35
CA SER A 345 5.99 5.01 18.31
C SER A 345 5.80 3.78 19.20
N ASP A 346 6.02 3.95 20.51
CA ASP A 346 5.75 2.89 21.50
C ASP A 346 4.26 2.52 21.55
N ILE A 347 3.39 3.50 21.31
CA ILE A 347 1.94 3.29 21.30
C ILE A 347 1.56 2.34 20.16
N ASP A 348 2.13 2.52 18.97
CA ASP A 348 1.85 1.66 17.81
C ASP A 348 2.37 0.23 18.04
N ASN A 349 3.55 0.11 18.65
CA ASN A 349 4.10 -1.19 19.03
C ASN A 349 3.18 -1.91 20.03
N ILE A 350 2.70 -1.22 21.06
CA ILE A 350 1.73 -1.74 22.03
C ILE A 350 0.43 -2.20 21.34
N TYR A 351 -0.13 -1.40 20.44
CA TYR A 351 -1.34 -1.77 19.69
C TYR A 351 -1.12 -2.99 18.80
N PHE A 352 0.03 -3.09 18.12
CA PHE A 352 0.38 -4.26 17.33
C PHE A 352 0.42 -5.52 18.19
N ILE A 353 1.09 -5.46 19.36
CA ILE A 353 1.19 -6.59 20.30
C ILE A 353 -0.19 -7.00 20.80
N LEU A 354 -1.02 -6.04 21.23
CA LEU A 354 -2.39 -6.29 21.68
C LEU A 354 -3.22 -7.01 20.61
N ASN A 355 -3.14 -6.54 19.37
CA ASN A 355 -3.85 -7.15 18.26
C ASN A 355 -3.33 -8.57 17.97
N ALA A 356 -2.02 -8.78 17.91
CA ALA A 356 -1.44 -10.10 17.74
C ALA A 356 -1.90 -11.08 18.83
N LYS A 357 -1.75 -10.69 20.10
CA LYS A 357 -2.13 -11.50 21.28
C LYS A 357 -3.63 -11.73 21.39
N SER A 358 -4.47 -10.83 20.84
CA SER A 358 -5.93 -11.01 20.80
C SER A 358 -6.36 -12.14 19.87
N TYR A 359 -5.61 -12.38 18.78
CA TYR A 359 -5.88 -13.46 17.82
C TYR A 359 -5.20 -14.77 18.24
N ASP A 360 -3.96 -14.68 18.73
CA ASP A 360 -3.23 -15.83 19.26
C ASP A 360 -2.51 -15.44 20.55
N LYS A 361 -3.03 -15.91 21.68
CA LYS A 361 -2.48 -15.63 23.01
C LYS A 361 -1.05 -16.18 23.19
N ASN A 362 -0.69 -17.20 22.42
CA ASN A 362 0.62 -17.85 22.50
C ASN A 362 1.60 -17.29 21.45
N SER A 363 1.18 -16.33 20.61
CA SER A 363 2.07 -15.71 19.63
C SER A 363 3.25 -15.07 20.33
N ILE A 364 4.47 -15.33 19.85
CA ILE A 364 5.68 -14.76 20.44
C ILE A 364 5.95 -13.41 19.80
N VAL A 365 6.00 -12.36 20.61
CA VAL A 365 6.15 -10.98 20.14
C VAL A 365 7.31 -10.29 20.83
N LEU A 366 8.27 -9.83 20.03
CA LEU A 366 9.40 -9.03 20.47
C LEU A 366 9.16 -7.57 20.07
N SER A 367 9.46 -6.64 20.96
CA SER A 367 9.26 -5.22 20.69
C SER A 367 10.52 -4.42 20.94
N ARG A 368 10.76 -3.43 20.08
CA ARG A 368 11.59 -2.28 20.44
C ARG A 368 10.81 -1.40 21.42
N ILE A 369 11.49 -0.88 22.44
CA ILE A 369 11.00 0.23 23.25
C ILE A 369 11.83 1.49 22.97
N THR A 370 11.18 2.65 22.95
CA THR A 370 11.87 3.95 22.86
C THR A 370 11.87 4.66 24.21
N HIS A 371 10.77 4.58 24.98
CA HIS A 371 10.66 5.23 26.27
C HIS A 371 10.50 4.22 27.42
N ASN A 372 11.52 4.11 28.27
CA ASN A 372 11.56 3.12 29.35
C ASN A 372 10.44 3.25 30.41
N HIS A 373 9.81 4.42 30.54
CA HIS A 373 8.65 4.59 31.43
C HIS A 373 7.41 3.79 30.99
N LEU A 374 7.36 3.34 29.72
CA LEU A 374 6.28 2.50 29.19
C LEU A 374 6.51 1.00 29.39
N SER A 375 7.63 0.60 30.00
CA SER A 375 7.97 -0.83 30.20
C SER A 375 6.89 -1.60 30.94
N SER A 376 6.23 -0.99 31.93
CA SER A 376 5.14 -1.63 32.69
C SER A 376 3.92 -1.94 31.81
N GLN A 377 3.63 -1.10 30.82
CA GLN A 377 2.54 -1.24 29.86
C GLN A 377 2.85 -2.34 28.85
N TYR A 378 4.09 -2.45 28.38
CA TYR A 378 4.49 -3.58 27.53
C TYR A 378 4.43 -4.92 28.27
N ASN A 379 4.81 -4.96 29.55
CA ASN A 379 4.74 -6.18 30.36
C ASN A 379 3.27 -6.57 30.65
N SER A 380 2.37 -5.62 30.87
CA SER A 380 0.97 -5.91 31.21
C SER A 380 0.16 -6.49 30.05
N ILE A 381 0.58 -6.24 28.80
CA ILE A 381 -0.07 -6.78 27.59
C ILE A 381 0.51 -8.13 27.13
N GLY A 382 1.44 -8.70 27.89
CA GLY A 382 2.03 -10.02 27.62
C GLY A 382 3.10 -10.02 26.52
N THR A 383 3.86 -8.94 26.38
CA THR A 383 5.04 -8.92 25.47
C THR A 383 6.09 -9.91 25.97
N ASP A 384 6.60 -10.77 25.08
CA ASP A 384 7.54 -11.83 25.47
C ASP A 384 8.96 -11.27 25.70
N LYS A 385 9.37 -10.31 24.86
CA LYS A 385 10.66 -9.62 25.02
C LYS A 385 10.58 -8.16 24.61
N ILE A 386 11.07 -7.29 25.48
CA ILE A 386 11.27 -5.87 25.19
C ILE A 386 12.77 -5.63 25.04
N ILE A 387 13.14 -4.90 24.00
CA ILE A 387 14.52 -4.53 23.70
C ILE A 387 14.62 -3.02 23.62
N ASP A 388 15.42 -2.42 24.49
CA ASP A 388 15.86 -1.03 24.39
C ASP A 388 17.18 -0.98 23.60
N PRO A 389 17.17 -0.43 22.36
CA PRO A 389 18.37 -0.32 21.54
C PRO A 389 19.52 0.43 22.21
N TYR A 390 19.22 1.48 22.97
CA TYR A 390 20.24 2.29 23.62
C TYR A 390 20.86 1.53 24.78
N ALA A 391 20.06 0.83 25.58
CA ALA A 391 20.56 -0.01 26.66
C ALA A 391 21.53 -1.11 26.16
N ILE A 392 21.27 -1.71 24.99
CA ILE A 392 22.19 -2.69 24.38
C ILE A 392 23.54 -2.05 24.08
N ILE A 393 23.53 -0.89 23.43
CA ILE A 393 24.77 -0.15 23.14
C ILE A 393 25.50 0.19 24.43
N HIS A 394 24.80 0.76 25.42
CA HIS A 394 25.40 1.21 26.66
C HIS A 394 26.06 0.05 27.39
N ASN A 395 25.40 -1.10 27.50
CA ASN A 395 25.99 -2.29 28.13
C ASN A 395 27.25 -2.78 27.39
N ARG A 396 27.22 -2.85 26.05
CA ARG A 396 28.38 -3.28 25.27
C ARG A 396 29.54 -2.30 25.36
N ALA A 397 29.26 -1.01 25.25
CA ALA A 397 30.25 0.05 25.38
C ALA A 397 30.85 0.04 26.79
N TYR A 398 30.03 -0.08 27.84
CA TYR A 398 30.46 -0.15 29.23
C TYR A 398 31.42 -1.33 29.47
N HIS A 399 31.08 -2.54 29.03
CA HIS A 399 31.98 -3.70 29.16
C HIS A 399 33.30 -3.51 28.41
N TYR A 400 33.25 -2.91 27.22
CA TYR A 400 34.47 -2.57 26.48
C TYR A 400 35.32 -1.55 27.23
N ILE A 401 34.71 -0.50 27.80
CA ILE A 401 35.38 0.52 28.61
C ILE A 401 36.07 -0.13 29.81
N ILE A 402 35.35 -0.92 30.61
CA ILE A 402 35.90 -1.60 31.79
C ILE A 402 37.13 -2.44 31.42
N ASN A 403 37.05 -3.24 30.36
CA ASN A 403 38.18 -4.05 29.91
C ASN A 403 39.38 -3.17 29.53
N GLN A 404 39.15 -2.05 28.84
CA GLN A 404 40.21 -1.12 28.46
C GLN A 404 40.86 -0.39 29.66
N LEU A 405 40.07 -0.06 30.67
CA LEU A 405 40.58 0.54 31.91
C LEU A 405 41.43 -0.45 32.71
N GLN A 406 41.00 -1.71 32.80
CA GLN A 406 41.73 -2.78 33.50
C GLN A 406 43.06 -3.12 32.83
N GLU A 407 43.12 -3.14 31.48
CA GLU A 407 44.34 -3.46 30.73
C GLU A 407 45.45 -2.40 30.90
N ASN A 408 45.10 -1.14 31.19
CA ASN A 408 46.02 -0.02 31.03
C ASN A 408 46.19 0.88 32.27
N ASN A 409 45.55 0.57 33.40
CA ASN A 409 45.73 1.17 34.74
C ASN A 409 45.65 2.71 34.89
N ARG A 410 45.48 3.50 33.82
CA ARG A 410 45.62 4.98 33.85
C ARG A 410 44.72 5.75 32.87
N PHE A 411 43.55 5.23 32.51
CA PHE A 411 42.63 5.97 31.63
C PHE A 411 41.52 6.66 32.43
N LYS A 412 41.42 7.98 32.29
CA LYS A 412 40.20 8.73 32.60
C LYS A 412 39.24 8.65 31.41
N VAL A 413 37.93 8.64 31.63
CA VAL A 413 36.95 8.58 30.54
C VAL A 413 36.44 9.98 30.24
N SER A 414 36.59 10.44 29.00
CA SER A 414 36.06 11.73 28.55
C SER A 414 34.93 11.49 27.56
N VAL A 415 33.72 11.92 27.90
CA VAL A 415 32.52 11.74 27.08
C VAL A 415 32.12 13.06 26.44
N PHE A 416 32.03 13.07 25.13
CA PHE A 416 31.52 14.17 24.33
C PHE A 416 30.06 13.90 23.98
N GLY A 417 29.17 14.70 24.53
CA GLY A 417 27.72 14.60 24.43
C GLY A 417 27.13 13.89 25.64
N TYR A 418 26.19 14.52 26.32
CA TYR A 418 25.44 13.98 27.46
C TYR A 418 23.94 13.89 27.13
N GLY A 419 23.63 13.24 26.01
CA GLY A 419 22.27 13.07 25.51
C GLY A 419 21.73 11.67 25.64
N GLN A 420 20.70 11.37 24.86
CA GLN A 420 20.09 10.03 24.83
C GLN A 420 21.11 8.94 24.45
N LYS A 421 22.11 9.30 23.62
CA LYS A 421 23.18 8.40 23.17
C LYS A 421 24.11 7.92 24.27
N SER A 422 24.32 8.69 25.33
CA SER A 422 25.40 8.46 26.30
C SER A 422 25.00 8.58 27.76
N LYS A 423 23.89 9.25 28.10
CA LYS A 423 23.50 9.56 29.48
C LYS A 423 23.53 8.33 30.39
N ASN A 424 22.82 7.28 30.01
CA ASN A 424 22.76 6.07 30.81
C ASN A 424 24.13 5.33 30.88
N LEU A 425 24.92 5.36 29.80
CA LEU A 425 26.30 4.85 29.85
C LEU A 425 27.17 5.62 30.84
N VAL A 426 27.06 6.95 30.86
CA VAL A 426 27.79 7.82 31.79
C VAL A 426 27.36 7.54 33.23
N ASP A 427 26.06 7.43 33.48
CA ASP A 427 25.51 7.07 34.80
C ASP A 427 26.04 5.70 35.29
N MET A 428 26.12 4.71 34.39
CA MET A 428 26.73 3.39 34.68
C MET A 428 28.22 3.50 35.02
N CYS A 429 28.98 4.32 34.28
CA CYS A 429 30.39 4.55 34.55
C CYS A 429 30.62 5.22 35.92
N ILE A 430 29.91 6.31 36.21
CA ILE A 430 30.02 7.07 37.46
C ILE A 430 29.63 6.19 38.66
N SER A 431 28.51 5.46 38.57
CA SER A 431 28.07 4.57 39.64
C SER A 431 29.04 3.41 39.91
N SER A 432 29.87 3.05 38.93
CA SER A 432 30.93 2.06 39.06
C SER A 432 32.26 2.63 39.59
N GLY A 433 32.29 3.92 39.93
CA GLY A 433 33.48 4.61 40.45
C GLY A 433 34.50 5.00 39.38
N ILE A 434 34.11 5.03 38.10
CA ILE A 434 34.97 5.51 37.00
C ILE A 434 34.99 7.03 37.02
N ASP A 435 36.18 7.62 36.92
CA ASP A 435 36.34 9.08 36.76
C ASP A 435 35.93 9.48 35.33
N VAL A 436 34.79 10.18 35.21
CA VAL A 436 34.19 10.59 33.94
C VAL A 436 34.17 12.11 33.83
N GLU A 437 34.80 12.66 32.79
CA GLU A 437 34.64 14.04 32.36
C GLU A 437 33.58 14.11 31.25
N ILE A 438 32.62 15.01 31.40
CA ILE A 438 31.52 15.18 30.45
C ILE A 438 31.71 16.51 29.73
N TYR A 439 31.67 16.48 28.40
CA TYR A 439 31.77 17.63 27.53
C TYR A 439 30.52 17.73 26.66
N ASP A 440 29.88 18.89 26.58
CA ASP A 440 28.69 19.08 25.72
C ASP A 440 28.65 20.52 25.17
N ASN A 441 27.97 20.73 24.04
CA ASN A 441 27.71 22.06 23.50
C ASN A 441 26.34 22.62 23.90
N VAL A 442 25.53 21.81 24.59
CA VAL A 442 24.24 22.21 25.16
C VAL A 442 24.32 22.16 26.68
N GLU A 443 23.80 23.19 27.34
CA GLU A 443 23.69 23.23 28.79
C GLU A 443 22.69 22.15 29.26
N ARG A 444 23.12 21.23 30.13
CA ARG A 444 22.30 20.14 30.65
C ARG A 444 22.36 20.09 32.18
N ASP A 445 21.27 19.65 32.82
CA ASP A 445 21.06 19.66 34.28
C ASP A 445 22.02 18.77 35.12
N SER A 446 23.05 18.15 34.52
CA SER A 446 24.10 17.46 35.27
C SER A 446 25.21 18.45 35.62
N GLY A 447 25.36 18.79 36.90
CA GLY A 447 26.30 19.79 37.43
C GLY A 447 27.81 19.50 37.26
N GLN A 448 28.21 18.71 36.26
CA GLN A 448 29.60 18.36 35.91
C GLN A 448 29.85 18.38 34.38
N VAL A 449 29.04 19.11 33.59
CA VAL A 449 29.25 19.25 32.13
C VAL A 449 30.18 20.42 31.86
N ILE A 450 31.29 20.16 31.17
CA ILE A 450 32.20 21.17 30.65
C ILE A 450 31.66 21.62 29.28
N MET A 451 31.29 22.89 29.18
CA MET A 451 30.74 23.44 27.95
C MET A 451 31.82 23.58 26.87
N LEU A 452 31.52 23.08 25.67
CA LEU A 452 32.35 23.24 24.48
C LEU A 452 31.68 24.18 23.49
N ASP A 453 32.38 25.26 23.15
CA ASP A 453 32.02 26.16 22.07
C ASP A 453 32.86 25.81 20.83
N PHE A 454 32.25 25.10 19.88
CA PHE A 454 32.91 24.66 18.66
C PHE A 454 33.19 25.80 17.66
N GLU A 455 32.69 27.02 17.91
CA GLU A 455 32.95 28.19 17.07
C GLU A 455 34.22 28.95 17.47
N LYS A 456 34.71 28.77 18.70
CA LYS A 456 35.94 29.39 19.22
C LYS A 456 37.12 28.44 19.05
N GLU A 457 38.37 28.89 19.23
CA GLU A 457 39.53 27.98 19.21
C GLU A 457 39.82 27.30 20.57
N GLU A 458 39.20 27.76 21.66
CA GLU A 458 39.44 27.28 23.04
C GLU A 458 39.17 25.77 23.23
N HIS A 459 38.24 25.19 22.47
CA HIS A 459 37.98 23.74 22.55
C HIS A 459 39.19 22.93 22.04
N LEU A 460 40.01 23.46 21.12
CA LEU A 460 41.20 22.77 20.62
C LEU A 460 42.26 22.62 21.72
N GLU A 461 42.40 23.61 22.62
CA GLU A 461 43.27 23.50 23.79
C GLU A 461 42.77 22.43 24.76
N THR A 462 41.45 22.40 24.97
CA THR A 462 40.79 21.36 25.77
C THR A 462 41.07 19.97 25.20
N LEU A 463 40.97 19.79 23.88
CA LEU A 463 41.25 18.51 23.22
C LEU A 463 42.71 18.07 23.36
N LYS A 464 43.67 19.01 23.32
CA LYS A 464 45.11 18.71 23.52
C LYS A 464 45.41 18.20 24.93
N ALA A 465 44.66 18.66 25.93
CA ALA A 465 44.85 18.22 27.32
C ALA A 465 44.45 16.74 27.56
N LEU A 466 43.68 16.13 26.65
CA LEU A 466 43.11 14.79 26.80
C LEU A 466 44.03 13.64 26.40
N SER A 467 45.33 13.89 26.14
CA SER A 467 46.29 12.95 25.53
C SER A 467 46.30 11.49 26.06
N ASN A 468 45.92 11.25 27.31
CA ASN A 468 45.89 9.93 27.96
C ASN A 468 44.50 9.48 28.42
N ASN A 469 43.40 9.98 27.82
CA ASN A 469 42.05 9.60 28.19
C ASN A 469 41.46 8.54 27.23
N LEU A 470 40.43 7.83 27.68
CA LEU A 470 39.55 7.07 26.80
C LEU A 470 38.42 7.99 26.35
N ILE A 471 38.29 8.23 25.04
CA ILE A 471 37.35 9.21 24.51
C ILE A 471 36.10 8.51 24.00
N ILE A 472 34.93 9.04 24.37
CA ILE A 472 33.62 8.60 23.87
C ILE A 472 32.99 9.76 23.09
N CYS A 473 32.85 9.60 21.78
CA CYS A 473 32.12 10.53 20.92
C CYS A 473 30.66 10.08 20.80
N ALA A 474 29.75 10.84 21.40
CA ALA A 474 28.33 10.53 21.49
C ALA A 474 27.45 11.80 21.43
N MET A 475 27.92 12.84 20.75
CA MET A 475 27.12 14.04 20.48
C MET A 475 25.90 13.69 19.63
N ASP A 476 24.81 14.42 19.84
CA ASP A 476 23.56 14.19 19.10
C ASP A 476 23.77 14.42 17.58
N ASP A 477 24.56 15.43 17.21
CA ASP A 477 25.02 15.63 15.83
C ASP A 477 26.29 14.83 15.51
N GLU A 478 26.15 13.86 14.62
CA GLU A 478 27.24 13.02 14.15
C GLU A 478 28.32 13.79 13.38
N ALA A 479 28.01 14.94 12.77
CA ALA A 479 29.03 15.78 12.13
C ALA A 479 30.04 16.30 13.17
N ILE A 480 29.57 16.62 14.38
CA ILE A 480 30.43 17.02 15.50
C ILE A 480 31.28 15.82 15.95
N ASN A 481 30.71 14.61 16.02
CA ASN A 481 31.49 13.40 16.33
C ASN A 481 32.61 13.15 15.30
N HIS A 482 32.36 13.37 14.01
CA HIS A 482 33.40 13.30 12.97
C HIS A 482 34.48 14.35 13.19
N TYR A 483 34.08 15.60 13.40
CA TYR A 483 35.00 16.71 13.63
C TYR A 483 35.89 16.46 14.86
N LEU A 484 35.32 15.98 15.96
CA LEU A 484 36.03 15.62 17.18
C LEU A 484 37.07 14.53 16.93
N ALA A 485 36.67 13.43 16.26
CA ALA A 485 37.58 12.33 15.97
C ALA A 485 38.77 12.78 15.10
N ILE A 486 38.52 13.58 14.06
CA ILE A 486 39.58 14.15 13.21
C ILE A 486 40.48 15.07 14.05
N SER A 487 39.89 15.99 14.80
CA SER A 487 40.63 16.99 15.58
C SER A 487 41.54 16.34 16.62
N LEU A 488 41.07 15.27 17.27
CA LEU A 488 41.87 14.49 18.20
C LEU A 488 43.06 13.83 17.49
N LYS A 489 42.84 13.13 16.39
CA LYS A 489 43.94 12.46 15.66
C LYS A 489 44.93 13.45 15.04
N VAL A 490 44.47 14.61 14.55
CA VAL A 490 45.35 15.68 14.02
C VAL A 490 46.22 16.28 15.12
N ASN A 491 45.72 16.37 16.36
CA ASN A 491 46.49 16.83 17.52
C ASN A 491 47.27 15.70 18.22
N GLU A 492 47.65 14.65 17.48
CA GLU A 492 48.48 13.54 17.96
C GLU A 492 47.90 12.77 19.18
N PHE A 493 46.57 12.71 19.30
CA PHE A 493 45.93 11.88 20.33
C PHE A 493 46.19 10.38 20.08
N HIS A 494 46.86 9.74 21.03
CA HIS A 494 47.25 8.32 20.96
C HIS A 494 46.32 7.37 21.73
N GLY A 495 45.37 7.91 22.49
CA GLY A 495 44.36 7.11 23.18
C GLY A 495 43.33 6.49 22.21
N LYS A 496 42.39 5.73 22.79
CA LYS A 496 41.30 5.11 22.02
C LYS A 496 40.10 6.04 21.92
N ILE A 497 39.54 6.14 20.71
CA ILE A 497 38.32 6.87 20.40
C ILE A 497 37.20 5.86 20.16
N ILE A 498 36.19 5.89 21.01
CA ILE A 498 34.96 5.10 20.91
C ILE A 498 33.87 6.02 20.37
N ALA A 499 33.15 5.61 19.32
CA ALA A 499 31.99 6.34 18.83
C ALA A 499 30.69 5.56 19.07
N LEU A 500 29.68 6.24 19.61
CA LEU A 500 28.32 5.72 19.72
C LEU A 500 27.50 6.30 18.56
N SER A 501 27.22 5.47 17.55
CA SER A 501 26.53 5.95 16.35
C SER A 501 25.14 5.38 16.19
N ASP A 502 24.22 6.23 15.74
CA ASP A 502 22.87 5.86 15.35
C ASP A 502 22.64 6.08 13.85
N THR A 503 23.69 6.19 13.03
CA THR A 503 23.58 6.36 11.57
C THR A 503 24.70 5.66 10.75
N LYS A 504 24.34 4.57 10.04
CA LYS A 504 25.33 3.78 9.29
C LYS A 504 26.12 4.53 8.21
N GLN A 505 25.49 5.46 7.49
CA GLN A 505 26.19 6.23 6.43
C GLN A 505 27.40 7.00 6.99
N LYS A 506 27.31 7.39 8.27
CA LYS A 506 28.33 8.14 8.97
C LYS A 506 29.36 7.24 9.67
N ASN A 507 29.12 5.94 9.85
CA ASN A 507 30.11 5.01 10.42
C ASN A 507 31.39 4.90 9.59
N ARG A 508 31.26 4.84 8.25
CA ARG A 508 32.44 4.78 7.39
C ARG A 508 33.27 6.07 7.52
N GLN A 509 32.59 7.21 7.66
CA GLN A 509 33.23 8.50 7.92
C GLN A 509 33.88 8.55 9.31
N LEU A 510 33.23 8.04 10.36
CA LEU A 510 33.81 7.93 11.71
C LEU A 510 35.07 7.06 11.71
N LYS A 511 35.04 5.93 11.01
CA LYS A 511 36.20 5.06 10.88
C LYS A 511 37.35 5.74 10.14
N LEU A 512 37.06 6.49 9.07
CA LEU A 512 38.05 7.28 8.33
C LEU A 512 38.57 8.48 9.14
N ALA A 513 37.73 9.05 10.01
CA ALA A 513 38.08 10.11 10.94
C ALA A 513 38.99 9.63 12.10
N GLY A 514 39.19 8.32 12.23
CA GLY A 514 40.09 7.72 13.22
C GLY A 514 39.39 7.23 14.49
N ALA A 515 38.08 7.00 14.47
CA ALA A 515 37.42 6.25 15.54
C ALA A 515 37.95 4.79 15.55
N ASP A 516 38.44 4.35 16.71
CA ASP A 516 39.04 3.03 16.88
C ASP A 516 37.96 1.94 17.03
N VAL A 517 36.85 2.26 17.71
CA VAL A 517 35.69 1.38 17.88
C VAL A 517 34.41 2.15 17.65
N ILE A 518 33.46 1.54 16.93
CA ILE A 518 32.15 2.13 16.65
C ILE A 518 31.09 1.14 17.13
N PHE A 519 30.25 1.58 18.07
CA PHE A 519 29.04 0.87 18.47
C PHE A 519 27.86 1.43 17.67
N ASP A 520 27.41 0.70 16.65
CA ASP A 520 26.27 1.06 15.80
C ASP A 520 24.95 0.58 16.43
N LEU A 521 24.01 1.52 16.64
CA LEU A 521 22.75 1.27 17.34
C LEU A 521 21.92 0.20 16.66
N TYR A 522 21.83 0.26 15.34
CA TYR A 522 20.97 -0.62 14.58
C TYR A 522 21.59 -1.99 14.34
N ASP A 523 22.89 -2.05 14.02
CA ASP A 523 23.58 -3.32 13.79
C ASP A 523 23.71 -4.11 15.10
N GLU A 524 24.05 -3.47 16.23
CA GLU A 524 24.13 -4.15 17.53
C GLU A 524 22.76 -4.56 18.08
N SER A 525 21.74 -3.71 17.91
CA SER A 525 20.39 -4.08 18.31
C SER A 525 19.82 -5.18 17.42
N ALA A 526 20.08 -5.15 16.11
CA ALA A 526 19.62 -6.20 15.21
C ALA A 526 20.18 -7.57 15.61
N LYS A 527 21.47 -7.65 15.96
CA LYS A 527 22.08 -8.89 16.48
C LYS A 527 21.36 -9.42 17.72
N GLU A 528 20.97 -8.54 18.64
CA GLU A 528 20.21 -8.95 19.84
C GLU A 528 18.83 -9.50 19.48
N PHE A 529 18.09 -8.86 18.57
CA PHE A 529 16.81 -9.41 18.09
C PHE A 529 16.97 -10.79 17.46
N ILE A 530 18.00 -10.99 16.64
CA ILE A 530 18.29 -12.30 16.04
C ILE A 530 18.65 -13.33 17.12
N ALA A 531 19.49 -12.97 18.10
CA ALA A 531 19.85 -13.87 19.18
C ALA A 531 18.62 -14.32 20.00
N GLN A 532 17.68 -13.40 20.27
CA GLN A 532 16.42 -13.75 20.94
C GLN A 532 15.55 -14.66 20.06
N LEU A 533 15.48 -14.42 18.74
CA LEU A 533 14.77 -15.30 17.81
C LEU A 533 15.37 -16.71 17.76
N ASP A 534 16.70 -16.84 17.82
CA ASP A 534 17.38 -18.13 17.82
C ASP A 534 17.19 -18.90 19.13
N ILE A 535 16.99 -18.20 20.25
CA ILE A 535 16.60 -18.81 21.53
C ILE A 535 15.18 -19.35 21.41
N ILE A 536 14.26 -18.51 20.93
CA ILE A 536 12.84 -18.86 20.75
C ILE A 536 12.66 -20.05 19.80
N GLY A 537 13.39 -20.09 18.67
CA GLY A 537 13.25 -21.18 17.70
C GLY A 537 13.83 -22.52 18.13
N LYS A 538 14.54 -22.59 19.27
CA LYS A 538 15.08 -23.83 19.86
C LYS A 538 14.17 -24.43 20.95
N GLU A 539 13.29 -23.62 21.52
CA GLU A 539 12.26 -24.04 22.48
C GLU A 539 11.01 -24.55 21.75
#